data_AF-A0A964FDD5-F1
#
_entry.id   AF-A0A964FDD5-F1
#
_cell.length_a   1.000
_cell.length_b   1.000
_cell.length_c   1.000
_cell.angle_alpha   90.00
_cell.angle_beta   90.00
_cell.angle_gamma   90.00
#
_symmetry.space_group_name_H-M   'P 1'
#
loop_
_entity.id
_entity.type
_entity.pdbx_description
1 polymer ?
#
loop_
_entity_poly.entity_id
_entity_poly.type
_entity_poly.pdbx_seq_one_letter_code
_entity_poly.pdbx_strand_id
1 'polypeptide(L)'
;MTERLSQSERDAELPALGEAGWGADPARDSIRKIWKFATFSEAWGFMSRAALAAEKMNHHPEWTNVYNVVDVTLTTHDCDGLSALDIKLARRMDKLAGAGVEIQRDHSEPVECLCKLHAAAGPAAG
;
A
#
# COMPACT_ATOMS: atom_id res chain seq x y z
N MET A 1 -23.39 -9.47 0.80
CA MET A 1 -22.22 -10.36 0.70
C MET A 1 -21.38 -9.84 -0.45
N THR A 2 -20.11 -9.51 -0.20
CA THR A 2 -19.20 -9.06 -1.25
C THR A 2 -18.65 -10.28 -1.99
N GLU A 3 -18.50 -10.20 -3.30
CA GLU A 3 -17.99 -11.30 -4.12
C GLU A 3 -16.48 -11.15 -4.37
N ARG A 4 -15.77 -12.27 -4.46
CA ARG A 4 -14.36 -12.27 -4.91
C ARG A 4 -14.29 -11.89 -6.37
N LEU A 5 -13.21 -11.21 -6.77
CA LEU A 5 -12.91 -10.97 -8.17
C LEU A 5 -12.81 -12.32 -8.91
N SER A 6 -13.56 -12.42 -10.00
CA SER A 6 -13.42 -13.48 -11.00
C SER A 6 -12.05 -13.41 -11.68
N GLN A 7 -11.65 -14.50 -12.35
CA GLN A 7 -10.40 -14.52 -13.11
C GLN A 7 -10.36 -13.42 -14.18
N SER A 8 -11.46 -13.22 -14.91
CA SER A 8 -11.55 -12.18 -15.94
C SER A 8 -11.41 -10.77 -15.38
N GLU A 9 -11.95 -10.50 -14.19
CA GLU A 9 -11.77 -9.19 -13.54
C GLU A 9 -10.34 -9.00 -13.05
N ARG A 10 -9.70 -10.06 -12.54
CA ARG A 10 -8.30 -10.02 -12.14
C ARG A 10 -7.39 -9.72 -13.33
N ASP A 11 -7.61 -10.40 -14.45
CA ASP A 11 -6.84 -10.20 -15.67
C ASP A 11 -7.00 -8.78 -16.23
N ALA A 12 -8.16 -8.16 -16.03
CA ALA A 12 -8.43 -6.80 -16.46
C ALA A 12 -7.87 -5.72 -15.50
N GLU A 13 -7.97 -5.93 -14.19
CA GLU A 13 -7.73 -4.89 -13.18
C GLU A 13 -6.31 -4.93 -12.60
N LEU A 14 -5.75 -6.12 -12.35
CA LEU A 14 -4.49 -6.27 -11.62
C LEU A 14 -3.25 -5.81 -12.40
N PRO A 15 -3.13 -5.97 -13.73
CA PRO A 15 -1.93 -5.53 -14.45
C PRO A 15 -1.62 -4.04 -14.25
N ALA A 16 -2.63 -3.18 -14.33
CA ALA A 16 -2.48 -1.75 -14.12
C ALA A 16 -2.06 -1.39 -12.68
N LEU A 17 -2.56 -2.14 -11.68
CA LEU A 17 -2.10 -1.99 -10.30
C LEU A 17 -0.65 -2.46 -10.13
N GLY A 18 -0.26 -3.53 -10.82
CA GLY A 18 1.13 -4.02 -10.89
C GLY A 18 2.10 -2.98 -11.44
N GLU A 19 1.73 -2.31 -12.54
CA GLU A 19 2.50 -1.20 -13.10
C GLU A 19 2.62 -0.03 -12.11
N ALA A 20 1.55 0.26 -11.37
CA ALA A 20 1.54 1.25 -10.30
C ALA A 20 2.33 0.80 -9.04
N GLY A 21 2.83 -0.43 -8.99
CA GLY A 21 3.68 -0.96 -7.91
C GLY A 21 2.94 -1.71 -6.81
N TRP A 22 1.69 -2.12 -7.02
CA TRP A 22 1.05 -3.11 -6.16
C TRP A 22 1.58 -4.51 -6.49
N GLY A 23 1.87 -5.31 -5.48
CA GLY A 23 2.24 -6.72 -5.60
C GLY A 23 1.18 -7.64 -5.03
N ALA A 24 1.17 -8.90 -5.46
CA ALA A 24 0.41 -9.94 -4.78
C ALA A 24 1.11 -10.30 -3.46
N ASP A 25 0.32 -10.52 -2.40
CA ASP A 25 0.82 -11.15 -1.17
C ASP A 25 0.96 -12.67 -1.41
N PRO A 26 2.13 -13.27 -1.21
CA PRO A 26 2.32 -14.71 -1.38
C PRO A 26 1.58 -15.55 -0.33
N ALA A 27 1.18 -14.97 0.80
CA ALA A 27 0.58 -15.71 1.91
C ALA A 27 -0.95 -15.82 1.83
N ARG A 28 -1.63 -14.89 1.14
CA ARG A 28 -3.10 -14.85 1.06
C ARG A 28 -3.59 -14.02 -0.14
N ASP A 29 -4.87 -14.15 -0.49
CA ASP A 29 -5.48 -13.41 -1.59
C ASP A 29 -5.67 -11.92 -1.24
N SER A 30 -4.60 -11.16 -1.43
CA SER A 30 -4.53 -9.73 -1.14
C SER A 30 -3.49 -9.05 -2.03
N ILE A 31 -3.58 -7.73 -2.13
CA ILE A 31 -2.57 -6.89 -2.79
C ILE A 31 -1.87 -6.02 -1.76
N ARG A 32 -0.56 -5.84 -1.93
CA ARG A 32 0.29 -5.06 -1.04
C ARG A 32 1.00 -3.96 -1.82
N LYS A 33 1.22 -2.80 -1.20
CA LYS A 33 2.06 -1.74 -1.74
C LYS A 33 2.70 -0.94 -0.62
N ILE A 34 3.97 -0.58 -0.85
CA ILE A 34 4.79 0.16 0.11
C ILE A 34 5.15 1.53 -0.49
N TRP A 35 4.66 2.60 0.14
CA TRP A 35 5.03 3.97 -0.20
C TRP A 35 6.10 4.49 0.75
N LYS A 36 7.10 5.18 0.21
CA LYS A 36 8.11 5.91 0.96
C LYS A 36 8.05 7.40 0.60
N PHE A 37 7.58 8.19 1.56
CA PHE A 37 7.44 9.64 1.48
C PHE A 37 8.74 10.34 1.88
N ALA A 38 8.86 11.66 1.70
CA ALA A 38 10.06 12.37 2.13
C ALA A 38 10.10 12.54 3.66
N THR A 39 8.94 12.68 4.30
CA THR A 39 8.82 12.94 5.74
C THR A 39 7.66 12.17 6.37
N PHE A 40 7.66 12.06 7.71
CA PHE A 40 6.52 11.54 8.46
C PHE A 40 5.25 12.38 8.25
N SER A 41 5.37 13.70 8.14
CA SER A 41 4.21 14.58 7.94
C SER A 41 3.50 14.29 6.62
N GLU A 42 4.25 14.01 5.56
CA GLU A 42 3.69 13.61 4.26
C GLU A 42 3.00 12.24 4.34
N ALA A 43 3.66 11.25 4.96
CA ALA A 43 3.09 9.93 5.18
C ALA A 43 1.78 9.99 5.97
N TRP A 44 1.77 10.74 7.08
CA TRP A 44 0.57 10.93 7.90
C TRP A 44 -0.54 11.68 7.18
N GLY A 45 -0.19 12.67 6.34
CA GLY A 45 -1.14 13.39 5.49
C GLY A 45 -1.78 12.47 4.42
N PHE A 46 -1.02 11.53 3.86
CA PHE A 46 -1.56 10.47 3.02
C PHE A 46 -2.52 9.56 3.81
N MET A 47 -2.07 9.01 4.94
CA MET A 47 -2.86 8.09 5.76
C MET A 47 -4.18 8.72 6.21
N SER A 48 -4.16 9.98 6.65
CA SER A 48 -5.37 10.70 7.08
C SER A 48 -6.42 10.79 5.96
N ARG A 49 -5.99 11.12 4.73
CA ARG A 49 -6.90 11.19 3.58
C ARG A 49 -7.38 9.81 3.14
N ALA A 50 -6.51 8.80 3.24
CA ALA A 50 -6.85 7.41 2.93
C ALA A 50 -7.87 6.85 3.92
N ALA A 51 -7.74 7.15 5.22
CA ALA A 51 -8.69 6.76 6.25
C ALA A 51 -10.09 7.34 5.99
N LEU A 52 -10.19 8.62 5.59
CA LEU A 52 -11.48 9.23 5.22
C LEU A 52 -12.10 8.55 3.98
N ALA A 53 -11.28 8.12 3.02
CA ALA A 53 -11.76 7.39 1.85
C ALA A 53 -12.24 5.98 2.21
N ALA A 54 -11.48 5.28 3.07
CA ALA A 54 -11.82 3.96 3.59
C ALA A 54 -13.15 3.97 4.35
N GLU A 55 -13.33 4.94 5.28
CA GLU A 55 -14.58 5.13 6.02
C GLU A 55 -15.77 5.35 5.08
N LYS A 56 -15.63 6.23 4.08
CA LYS A 56 -16.70 6.48 3.10
C LYS A 56 -17.06 5.22 2.30
N MET A 57 -16.09 4.33 2.08
CA MET A 57 -16.29 3.07 1.37
C MET A 57 -16.77 1.94 2.27
N ASN A 58 -16.75 2.12 3.60
CA ASN A 58 -16.88 1.05 4.59
C ASN A 58 -15.95 -0.14 4.26
N HIS A 59 -14.70 0.18 3.87
CA HIS A 59 -13.68 -0.79 3.48
C HIS A 59 -12.32 -0.29 3.95
N HIS A 60 -11.67 -1.01 4.86
CA HIS A 60 -10.50 -0.53 5.59
C HIS A 60 -9.24 -1.26 5.17
N PRO A 61 -8.09 -0.56 5.04
CA PRO A 61 -6.82 -1.23 4.80
C PRO A 61 -6.31 -1.94 6.05
N GLU A 62 -5.46 -2.94 5.84
CA GLU A 62 -4.45 -3.33 6.81
C GLU A 62 -3.17 -2.55 6.50
N TRP A 63 -2.57 -1.88 7.48
CA TRP A 63 -1.32 -1.16 7.22
C TRP A 63 -0.37 -1.09 8.42
N THR A 64 0.89 -0.82 8.13
CA THR A 64 1.88 -0.39 9.12
C THR A 64 2.53 0.91 8.65
N ASN A 65 2.89 1.78 9.60
CA ASN A 65 3.62 3.00 9.31
C ASN A 65 4.88 3.09 10.19
N VAL A 66 6.02 3.31 9.55
CA VAL A 66 7.31 3.53 10.21
C VAL A 66 7.91 4.81 9.64
N TYR A 67 7.76 5.91 10.39
CA TYR A 67 8.20 7.24 9.96
C TYR A 67 7.61 7.61 8.58
N ASN A 68 8.44 7.74 7.56
CA ASN A 68 8.06 8.12 6.20
C ASN A 68 7.61 6.95 5.32
N VAL A 69 7.57 5.72 5.84
CA VAL A 69 7.17 4.54 5.07
C VAL A 69 5.80 4.04 5.51
N VAL A 70 4.92 3.77 4.56
CA VAL A 70 3.58 3.19 4.78
C VAL A 70 3.45 1.93 3.93
N ASP A 71 3.32 0.80 4.61
CA ASP A 71 3.10 -0.51 4.00
C ASP A 71 1.62 -0.89 4.16
N VAL A 72 0.93 -1.06 3.03
CA VAL A 72 -0.52 -1.29 2.99
C VAL A 72 -0.81 -2.60 2.30
N THR A 73 -1.67 -3.39 2.93
CA THR A 73 -2.28 -4.59 2.35
C THR A 73 -3.80 -4.41 2.27
N LEU A 74 -4.37 -4.77 1.12
CA LEU A 74 -5.81 -4.70 0.85
C LEU A 74 -6.35 -6.09 0.55
N THR A 75 -7.40 -6.47 1.27
CA THR A 75 -8.21 -7.65 1.06
C THR A 75 -9.61 -7.40 1.62
N THR A 76 -10.60 -8.14 1.14
CA THR A 76 -11.97 -8.07 1.65
C THR A 76 -12.22 -9.24 2.59
N HIS A 77 -12.26 -8.97 3.90
CA HIS A 77 -12.47 -9.99 4.93
C HIS A 77 -13.78 -10.77 4.77
N ASP A 78 -14.87 -10.09 4.38
CA ASP A 78 -16.19 -10.70 4.21
C ASP A 78 -16.22 -11.85 3.19
N CYS A 79 -15.34 -11.79 2.19
CA CYS A 79 -15.23 -12.84 1.19
C CYS A 79 -13.89 -13.58 1.26
N ASP A 80 -13.03 -13.30 2.25
CA ASP A 80 -11.72 -13.91 2.41
C ASP A 80 -10.88 -13.84 1.12
N GLY A 81 -10.81 -12.65 0.50
CA GLY A 81 -10.05 -12.46 -0.73
C GLY A 81 -10.24 -11.09 -1.38
N LEU A 82 -9.65 -10.92 -2.56
CA LEU A 82 -9.75 -9.68 -3.32
C LEU A 82 -11.15 -9.48 -3.88
N SER A 83 -11.70 -8.28 -3.71
CA SER A 83 -12.95 -7.84 -4.31
C SER A 83 -12.79 -6.51 -5.07
N ALA A 84 -13.86 -6.06 -5.71
CA ALA A 84 -13.91 -4.73 -6.33
C ALA A 84 -13.67 -3.57 -5.34
N LEU A 85 -13.87 -3.78 -4.03
CA LEU A 85 -13.59 -2.76 -3.01
C LEU A 85 -12.08 -2.52 -2.87
N ASP A 86 -11.28 -3.58 -2.90
CA ASP A 86 -9.81 -3.51 -2.84
C ASP A 86 -9.25 -2.72 -4.02
N ILE A 87 -9.72 -3.02 -5.24
CA ILE A 87 -9.31 -2.32 -6.45
C ILE A 87 -9.67 -0.83 -6.38
N LYS A 88 -10.87 -0.50 -5.91
CA LYS A 88 -11.32 0.90 -5.78
C LYS A 88 -10.49 1.66 -4.74
N LEU A 89 -10.20 1.04 -3.60
CA LEU A 89 -9.43 1.66 -2.53
C LEU A 89 -7.96 1.82 -2.95
N ALA A 90 -7.38 0.81 -3.59
CA ALA A 90 -6.02 0.86 -4.15
C ALA A 90 -5.85 2.07 -5.09
N ARG A 91 -6.73 2.20 -6.09
CA ARG A 91 -6.71 3.32 -7.04
C ARG A 91 -6.95 4.67 -6.35
N ARG A 92 -7.74 4.70 -5.28
CA ARG A 92 -7.97 5.93 -4.50
C ARG A 92 -6.72 6.30 -3.71
N MET A 93 -6.05 5.36 -3.06
CA MET A 93 -4.80 5.56 -2.35
C MET A 93 -3.70 6.04 -3.29
N ASP A 94 -3.56 5.45 -4.48
CA ASP A 94 -2.58 5.91 -5.49
C ASP A 94 -2.76 7.38 -5.84
N LYS A 95 -4.01 7.83 -6.02
CA LYS A 95 -4.32 9.24 -6.28
C LYS A 95 -4.00 10.15 -5.09
N LEU A 96 -4.18 9.65 -3.86
CA LEU A 96 -3.94 10.42 -2.63
C LEU A 96 -2.46 10.53 -2.30
N ALA A 97 -1.66 9.49 -2.58
CA ALA A 97 -0.22 9.49 -2.35
C ALA A 97 0.48 10.62 -3.12
N GLY A 98 -0.02 10.93 -4.32
CA GLY A 98 0.53 11.97 -5.19
C GLY A 98 1.62 11.44 -6.13
N ALA A 99 1.96 12.25 -7.14
CA ALA A 99 3.00 11.88 -8.11
C ALA A 99 4.40 11.99 -7.50
N GLY A 100 5.30 11.06 -7.85
CA GLY A 100 6.72 11.12 -7.47
C GLY A 100 7.08 10.52 -6.11
N VAL A 101 6.13 9.92 -5.39
CA VAL A 101 6.42 9.15 -4.18
C VAL A 101 7.21 7.89 -4.55
N GLU A 102 8.27 7.60 -3.80
CA GLU A 102 9.08 6.40 -4.00
C GLU A 102 8.25 5.15 -3.64
N ILE A 103 8.28 4.15 -4.51
CA ILE A 103 7.57 2.88 -4.32
C ILE A 103 8.59 1.76 -4.21
N GLN A 104 8.55 1.01 -3.12
CA GLN A 104 9.33 -0.22 -2.99
C GLN A 104 8.60 -1.32 -3.76
N ARG A 105 9.23 -1.80 -4.85
CA ARG A 105 8.66 -2.80 -5.76
C ARG A 105 9.04 -4.23 -5.41
N ASP A 106 10.15 -4.41 -4.70
CA ASP A 106 10.52 -5.71 -4.14
C ASP A 106 9.80 -5.89 -2.81
N HIS A 107 8.75 -6.70 -2.84
CA HIS A 107 7.93 -7.01 -1.68
C HIS A 107 8.59 -8.03 -0.73
N SER A 108 9.75 -8.58 -1.09
CA SER A 108 10.54 -9.47 -0.23
C SER A 108 11.48 -8.71 0.71
N GLU A 109 11.78 -7.44 0.42
CA GLU A 109 12.63 -6.59 1.25
C GLU A 109 11.90 -6.14 2.54
N PRO A 110 12.62 -6.01 3.67
CA PRO A 110 12.04 -5.51 4.90
C PRO A 110 11.60 -4.04 4.75
N VAL A 111 10.53 -3.67 5.45
CA VAL A 111 10.07 -2.28 5.51
C VAL A 111 11.00 -1.49 6.43
N GLU A 112 11.82 -0.60 5.85
CA GLU A 112 12.81 0.19 6.58
C GLU A 112 12.59 1.70 6.45
N CYS A 113 12.63 2.43 7.58
CA CYS A 113 12.64 3.89 7.56
C CYS A 113 14.05 4.43 7.30
N LEU A 114 14.10 5.67 6.79
CA LEU A 114 15.36 6.41 6.66
C LEU A 114 16.12 6.54 8.00
N CYS A 115 15.39 6.61 9.12
CA CYS A 115 15.98 6.63 10.46
C CYS A 115 16.89 5.43 10.76
N LYS A 116 16.50 4.23 10.33
CA LYS A 116 17.28 3.00 10.55
C LYS A 116 18.52 2.97 9.66
N LEU A 117 18.38 3.38 8.40
CA LEU A 117 19.50 3.46 7.45
C LEU A 117 20.57 4.44 7.93
N HIS A 118 20.18 5.64 8.37
CA HIS A 118 21.14 6.62 8.90
C HIS A 118 21.78 6.17 10.21
N ALA A 119 21.04 5.49 11.09
CA ALA A 119 21.62 4.93 12.32
C ALA A 119 22.66 3.83 12.02
N ALA A 120 22.43 3.01 10.98
CA ALA A 120 23.34 1.95 10.56
C ALA A 120 24.60 2.47 9.85
N ALA A 121 24.53 3.62 9.18
CA ALA A 121 25.65 4.20 8.44
C ALA A 121 26.77 4.77 9.34
N GLY A 122 26.54 4.96 10.64
CA GLY A 122 27.49 5.60 11.56
C GLY A 122 27.83 7.04 11.17
N PRO A 123 28.49 7.84 12.04
CA PRO A 123 29.10 9.07 11.59
C PRO A 123 30.19 8.70 10.58
N ALA A 124 30.10 9.23 9.35
CA ALA A 124 31.20 9.17 8.40
C ALA A 124 32.45 9.68 9.13
N ALA A 125 33.47 8.82 9.27
CA ALA A 125 34.71 9.16 9.92
C ALA A 125 35.31 10.38 9.20
N GLY A 126 35.21 11.54 9.83
CA GLY A 126 35.86 12.79 9.45
C GLY A 126 37.09 13.02 10.33
#